data_AF-A0A131XLQ3-F1
#
_entry.id   AF-A0A131XLQ3-F1
#
_cell.length_a   1.000
_cell.length_b   1.000
_cell.length_c   1.000
_cell.angle_alpha   90.00
_cell.angle_beta   90.00
_cell.angle_gamma   90.00
#
_symmetry.space_group_name_H-M   'P 1'
#
loop_
_entity.id
_entity.type
_entity.pdbx_description
1 polymer ?
#
loop_
_entity_poly.entity_id
_entity_poly.type
_entity_poly.pdbx_seq_one_letter_code
_entity_poly.pdbx_strand_id
1 'polypeptide(L)'
;PRTDRFCKPWLTMQTELQKLRRCVCQNGYVRNAWGHCIKESECMQCIYKRNVDYNQCSTACPLVCGQRPPSVCTMQCVIGCACAPGFVLDPWSKRHCVPVQNCPPICPRHSNFQVCSSTCAPRCYGPKPDRCETQCHDGECVCWHGFAKQFRKGQEICVPWHRCNDQAE
;
A
#
# COMPACT_ATOMS: atom_id res chain seq x y z
N PRO A 1 22.68 15.33 -6.83
CA PRO A 1 21.53 14.40 -6.65
C PRO A 1 21.87 13.07 -7.34
N ARG A 2 21.45 11.93 -6.79
CA ARG A 2 21.72 10.60 -7.36
C ARG A 2 20.58 9.63 -7.07
N THR A 3 20.57 8.47 -7.73
CA THR A 3 19.62 7.38 -7.47
C THR A 3 20.03 6.57 -6.23
N ASP A 4 19.06 5.90 -5.64
CA ASP A 4 19.32 4.91 -4.59
C ASP A 4 19.75 3.57 -5.17
N ARG A 5 20.43 2.77 -4.35
CA ARG A 5 20.53 1.32 -4.56
C ARG A 5 19.27 0.69 -3.97
N PHE A 6 18.67 -0.25 -4.70
CA PHE A 6 17.44 -0.91 -4.29
C PHE A 6 17.69 -2.38 -3.92
N CYS A 7 16.95 -2.89 -2.93
CA CYS A 7 17.04 -4.29 -2.52
C CYS A 7 16.64 -5.22 -3.67
N LYS A 8 15.48 -4.93 -4.28
CA LYS A 8 14.96 -5.66 -5.44
C LYS A 8 14.52 -4.68 -6.53
N PRO A 9 15.44 -4.24 -7.40
CA PRO A 9 15.11 -3.28 -8.45
C PRO A 9 13.94 -3.73 -9.33
N TRP A 10 13.85 -5.03 -9.65
CA TRP A 10 12.77 -5.59 -10.47
C TRP A 10 11.38 -5.61 -9.81
N LEU A 11 11.29 -5.42 -8.48
CA LEU A 11 10.01 -5.25 -7.78
C LEU A 11 9.66 -3.77 -7.54
N THR A 12 10.59 -2.86 -7.82
CA THR A 12 10.42 -1.44 -7.58
C THR A 12 9.82 -0.78 -8.82
N MET A 13 8.88 0.16 -8.62
CA MET A 13 8.33 0.95 -9.73
C MET A 13 9.44 1.71 -10.48
N GLN A 14 9.35 1.72 -11.82
CA GLN A 14 10.36 2.33 -12.68
C GLN A 14 10.60 3.81 -12.35
N THR A 15 9.53 4.54 -12.01
CA THR A 15 9.59 5.94 -11.58
C THR A 15 10.43 6.12 -10.31
N GLU A 16 10.33 5.19 -9.34
CA GLU A 16 11.08 5.26 -8.09
C GLU A 16 12.56 4.88 -8.28
N LEU A 17 12.85 3.93 -9.19
CA LEU A 17 14.22 3.58 -9.59
C LEU A 17 14.97 4.77 -10.21
N GLN A 18 14.30 5.52 -11.08
CA GLN A 18 14.88 6.64 -11.82
C GLN A 18 14.88 7.95 -11.02
N LYS A 19 14.16 8.00 -9.89
CA LYS A 19 14.00 9.21 -9.08
C LYS A 19 15.30 9.63 -8.43
N LEU A 20 15.81 10.77 -8.90
CA LEU A 20 16.96 11.46 -8.34
C LEU A 20 16.62 12.09 -6.99
N ARG A 21 17.43 11.79 -5.98
CA ARG A 21 17.25 12.30 -4.62
C ARG A 21 18.47 13.08 -4.16
N ARG A 22 18.23 14.06 -3.28
CA ARG A 22 19.30 14.77 -2.57
C ARG A 22 19.83 13.93 -1.40
N CYS A 23 18.94 13.20 -0.73
CA CYS A 23 19.27 12.24 0.32
C CYS A 23 18.99 10.82 -0.18
N VAL A 24 19.99 9.94 -0.07
CA VAL A 24 19.90 8.52 -0.44
C VAL A 24 20.26 7.65 0.76
N CYS A 25 19.98 6.36 0.68
CA CYS A 25 20.37 5.40 1.70
C CYS A 25 21.89 5.44 1.94
N GLN A 26 22.27 5.30 3.21
CA GLN A 26 23.67 5.28 3.62
C GLN A 26 24.40 4.04 3.08
N ASN A 27 25.73 4.04 3.12
CA ASN A 27 26.50 2.87 2.72
C ASN A 27 26.16 1.65 3.60
N GLY A 28 26.03 0.46 3.00
CA GLY A 28 25.52 -0.75 3.68
C GLY A 28 24.00 -0.82 3.82
N TYR A 29 23.27 0.17 3.31
CA TYR A 29 21.81 0.18 3.24
C TYR A 29 21.32 0.25 1.79
N VAL A 30 20.15 -0.36 1.55
CA VAL A 30 19.43 -0.36 0.27
C VAL A 30 17.99 0.04 0.48
N ARG A 31 17.37 0.68 -0.52
CA ARG A 31 15.96 1.05 -0.48
C ARG A 31 15.08 -0.17 -0.80
N ASN A 32 14.15 -0.50 0.07
CA ASN A 32 13.16 -1.56 -0.16
C ASN A 32 11.99 -1.05 -1.03
N ALA A 33 11.05 -1.94 -1.34
CA ALA A 33 9.92 -1.64 -2.22
C ALA A 33 8.94 -0.58 -1.67
N TRP A 34 8.89 -0.34 -0.35
CA TRP A 34 8.09 0.73 0.28
C TRP A 34 8.83 2.05 0.40
N GLY A 35 10.07 2.11 -0.09
CA GLY A 35 10.89 3.31 -0.03
C GLY A 35 11.64 3.50 1.28
N HIS A 36 11.73 2.50 2.16
CA HIS A 36 12.53 2.57 3.39
C HIS A 36 13.97 2.12 3.13
N CYS A 37 14.95 2.74 3.80
CA CYS A 37 16.33 2.27 3.77
C CYS A 37 16.54 1.16 4.81
N ILE A 38 16.81 -0.06 4.34
CA ILE A 38 17.06 -1.24 5.16
C ILE A 38 18.51 -1.70 5.01
N LYS A 39 19.04 -2.48 5.95
CA LYS A 39 20.39 -3.06 5.83
C LYS A 39 20.44 -4.03 4.67
N GLU A 40 21.59 -4.13 4.01
CA GLU A 40 21.81 -5.15 2.97
C GLU A 40 21.57 -6.57 3.52
N SER A 41 21.95 -6.85 4.76
CA SER A 41 21.70 -8.15 5.40
C SER A 41 20.21 -8.46 5.62
N GLU A 42 19.38 -7.44 5.87
CA GLU A 42 17.93 -7.58 5.98
C GLU A 42 17.31 -7.91 4.61
N CYS A 43 17.75 -7.20 3.56
CA CYS A 43 17.38 -7.49 2.18
C CYS A 43 17.67 -8.96 1.81
N MET A 44 18.83 -9.49 2.22
CA MET A 44 19.24 -10.87 1.93
C MET A 44 18.31 -11.93 2.53
N GLN A 45 17.55 -11.63 3.60
CA GLN A 45 16.61 -12.58 4.20
C GLN A 45 15.43 -12.92 3.27
N CYS A 46 15.10 -12.02 2.35
CA CYS A 46 13.98 -12.16 1.42
C CYS A 46 14.42 -12.31 -0.03
N ILE A 47 15.72 -12.22 -0.35
CA ILE A 47 16.21 -12.01 -1.73
C ILE A 47 15.68 -13.05 -2.74
N TYR A 48 15.62 -14.32 -2.36
CA TYR A 48 15.17 -15.43 -3.22
C TYR A 48 13.65 -15.57 -3.32
N LYS A 49 12.89 -14.90 -2.46
CA LYS A 49 11.42 -14.99 -2.47
C LYS A 49 10.86 -14.05 -3.55
N ARG A 50 9.97 -14.56 -4.40
CA ARG A 50 9.35 -13.76 -5.48
C ARG A 50 8.28 -12.82 -4.92
N ASN A 51 8.14 -11.64 -5.51
CA ASN A 51 7.06 -10.67 -5.23
C ASN A 51 6.96 -10.20 -3.77
N VAL A 52 7.98 -10.43 -2.97
CA VAL A 52 8.11 -9.96 -1.59
C VAL A 52 9.39 -9.19 -1.42
N ASP A 53 9.40 -8.27 -0.47
CA ASP A 53 10.59 -7.56 -0.05
C ASP A 53 10.64 -7.45 1.48
N TYR A 54 11.80 -7.16 2.06
CA TYR A 54 11.97 -7.03 3.49
C TYR A 54 11.40 -5.69 3.97
N ASN A 55 10.57 -5.73 5.00
CA ASN A 55 10.00 -4.56 5.63
C ASN A 55 10.18 -4.65 7.15
N GLN A 56 10.69 -3.57 7.75
CA GLN A 56 10.82 -3.43 9.20
C GLN A 56 9.49 -3.06 9.87
N CYS A 57 8.49 -2.62 9.09
CA CYS A 57 7.14 -2.37 9.57
C CYS A 57 6.13 -2.57 8.44
N SER A 58 5.84 -3.83 8.11
CA SER A 58 4.69 -4.13 7.26
C SER A 58 3.40 -4.21 8.08
N THR A 59 2.26 -4.04 7.40
CA THR A 59 0.93 -4.25 8.01
C THR A 59 0.79 -5.64 8.64
N ALA A 60 0.10 -5.71 9.78
CA ALA A 60 -0.31 -6.98 10.38
C ALA A 60 -1.53 -7.61 9.70
N CYS A 61 -2.18 -6.87 8.81
CA CYS A 61 -3.38 -7.30 8.08
C CYS A 61 -3.10 -7.19 6.58
N PRO A 62 -2.32 -8.13 6.02
CA PRO A 62 -1.98 -8.12 4.61
C PRO A 62 -3.23 -8.30 3.75
N LEU A 63 -3.24 -7.65 2.59
CA LEU A 63 -4.28 -7.83 1.58
C LEU A 63 -4.20 -9.22 0.97
N VAL A 64 -5.36 -9.84 0.75
CA VAL A 64 -5.48 -11.17 0.16
C VAL A 64 -6.27 -11.06 -1.15
N CYS A 65 -5.77 -11.70 -2.20
CA CYS A 65 -6.41 -11.73 -3.52
C CYS A 65 -7.84 -12.27 -3.42
N GLY A 66 -8.78 -11.58 -4.06
CA GLY A 66 -10.19 -11.98 -4.09
C GLY A 66 -10.91 -11.88 -2.73
N GLN A 67 -10.31 -11.25 -1.73
CA GLN A 67 -10.95 -11.00 -0.43
C GLN A 67 -11.14 -9.50 -0.21
N ARG A 68 -12.12 -9.16 0.64
CA ARG A 68 -12.29 -7.76 1.06
C ARG A 68 -11.13 -7.37 1.97
N PRO A 69 -10.58 -6.15 1.83
CA PRO A 69 -9.62 -5.63 2.79
C PRO A 69 -10.18 -5.69 4.22
N PRO A 70 -9.33 -5.97 5.22
CA PRO A 70 -9.74 -6.01 6.61
C PRO A 70 -10.27 -4.64 7.04
N SER A 71 -11.47 -4.60 7.62
CA SER A 71 -12.10 -3.34 8.04
C SER A 71 -11.48 -2.78 9.33
N VAL A 72 -10.89 -3.65 10.14
CA VAL A 72 -10.15 -3.31 11.35
C VAL A 72 -8.76 -3.88 11.22
N CYS A 73 -7.74 -3.02 11.39
CA CYS A 73 -6.36 -3.46 11.49
C CYS A 73 -5.65 -2.74 12.63
N THR A 74 -4.84 -3.49 13.36
CA THR A 74 -3.95 -2.97 14.39
C THR A 74 -2.79 -2.21 13.77
N MET A 75 -2.31 -1.16 14.43
CA MET A 75 -1.12 -0.39 14.02
C MET A 75 0.21 -1.09 14.35
N GLN A 76 0.18 -2.39 14.63
CA GLN A 76 1.38 -3.16 14.97
C GLN A 76 2.21 -3.45 13.71
N CYS A 77 3.51 -3.21 13.82
CA CYS A 77 4.48 -3.53 12.77
C CYS A 77 4.78 -5.04 12.78
N VAL A 78 4.65 -5.69 11.63
CA VAL A 78 5.21 -7.03 11.41
C VAL A 78 6.55 -6.88 10.70
N ILE A 79 7.62 -7.39 11.31
CA ILE A 79 8.96 -7.38 10.75
C ILE A 79 9.16 -8.63 9.91
N GLY A 80 9.66 -8.48 8.68
CA GLY A 80 10.07 -9.60 7.84
C GLY A 80 9.73 -9.39 6.36
N CYS A 81 9.58 -10.51 5.64
CA CYS A 81 9.21 -10.47 4.22
C CYS A 81 7.70 -10.23 4.07
N ALA A 82 7.31 -9.18 3.36
CA ALA A 82 5.91 -8.89 3.04
C ALA A 82 5.73 -8.79 1.51
N CYS A 83 4.49 -8.95 1.03
CA CYS A 83 4.18 -8.74 -0.39
C CYS A 83 4.53 -7.29 -0.77
N ALA A 84 5.36 -7.11 -1.78
CA ALA A 84 5.77 -5.78 -2.21
C ALA A 84 4.54 -5.00 -2.77
N PRO A 85 4.58 -3.65 -2.80
CA PRO A 85 3.55 -2.83 -3.42
C PRO A 85 3.18 -3.34 -4.84
N GLY A 86 1.89 -3.53 -5.10
CA GLY A 86 1.38 -4.12 -6.34
C GLY A 86 1.19 -5.64 -6.31
N PHE A 87 1.51 -6.28 -5.18
CA PHE A 87 1.28 -7.70 -4.96
C PHE A 87 0.45 -7.93 -3.69
N VAL A 88 -0.39 -8.96 -3.72
CA VAL A 88 -1.26 -9.36 -2.60
C VAL A 88 -1.07 -10.83 -2.29
N LEU A 89 -1.41 -11.26 -1.07
CA LEU A 89 -1.29 -12.67 -0.70
C LEU A 89 -2.21 -13.54 -1.55
N ASP A 90 -1.68 -14.68 -1.95
CA ASP A 90 -2.45 -15.77 -2.55
C ASP A 90 -3.46 -16.32 -1.52
N PRO A 91 -4.75 -16.44 -1.86
CA PRO A 91 -5.78 -16.91 -0.92
C PRO A 91 -5.60 -18.39 -0.54
N TRP A 92 -4.92 -19.19 -1.36
CA TRP A 92 -4.64 -20.60 -1.11
C TRP A 92 -3.26 -20.83 -0.48
N SER A 93 -2.34 -19.87 -0.62
CA SER A 93 -1.00 -19.93 -0.04
C SER A 93 -0.67 -18.68 0.78
N LYS A 94 -0.59 -18.84 2.10
CA LYS A 94 -0.17 -17.77 3.02
C LYS A 94 1.29 -17.31 2.85
N ARG A 95 2.02 -17.83 1.86
CA ARG A 95 3.45 -17.55 1.63
C ARG A 95 3.75 -16.96 0.25
N HIS A 96 2.79 -16.97 -0.68
CA HIS A 96 3.00 -16.49 -2.04
C HIS A 96 2.26 -15.19 -2.27
N CYS A 97 2.86 -14.32 -3.09
CA CYS A 97 2.26 -13.06 -3.48
C CYS A 97 2.00 -13.06 -4.98
N VAL A 98 0.78 -12.71 -5.36
CA VAL A 98 0.31 -12.64 -6.74
C VAL A 98 0.13 -11.19 -7.18
N PRO A 99 0.33 -10.86 -8.46
CA PRO A 99 0.12 -9.50 -8.96
C PRO A 99 -1.33 -9.06 -8.75
N VAL A 100 -1.52 -7.87 -8.18
CA VAL A 100 -2.85 -7.35 -7.88
C VAL A 100 -3.69 -7.08 -9.14
N GLN A 101 -3.03 -6.85 -10.27
CA GLN A 101 -3.70 -6.66 -11.57
C GLN A 101 -4.42 -7.93 -12.04
N ASN A 102 -3.91 -9.11 -11.67
CA ASN A 102 -4.51 -10.39 -12.04
C ASN A 102 -5.60 -10.82 -11.05
N CYS A 103 -5.48 -10.40 -9.79
CA CYS A 103 -6.44 -10.71 -8.75
C CYS A 103 -6.50 -9.58 -7.70
N PRO A 104 -7.28 -8.53 -7.95
CA PRO A 104 -7.41 -7.44 -7.00
C PRO A 104 -8.24 -7.86 -5.77
N PRO A 105 -8.00 -7.22 -4.61
CA PRO A 105 -8.93 -7.29 -3.49
C PRO A 105 -10.34 -6.83 -3.89
N ILE A 106 -11.35 -7.36 -3.22
CA ILE A 106 -12.74 -6.96 -3.44
C ILE A 106 -12.98 -5.62 -2.75
N CYS A 107 -13.12 -4.57 -3.55
CA CYS A 107 -13.44 -3.24 -3.04
C CYS A 107 -14.95 -3.04 -2.82
N PRO A 108 -15.33 -2.08 -1.95
CA PRO A 108 -16.72 -1.65 -1.83
C PRO A 108 -17.34 -1.24 -3.17
N ARG A 109 -18.68 -1.15 -3.20
CA ARG A 109 -19.37 -0.62 -4.38
C ARG A 109 -18.90 0.82 -4.63
N HIS A 110 -18.70 1.18 -5.90
CA HIS A 110 -18.23 2.50 -6.33
C HIS A 110 -16.79 2.85 -5.92
N SER A 111 -15.93 1.84 -5.79
CA SER A 111 -14.49 2.01 -5.66
C SER A 111 -13.73 0.99 -6.52
N ASN A 112 -12.44 1.26 -6.71
CA ASN A 112 -11.49 0.33 -7.30
C ASN A 112 -10.22 0.29 -6.46
N PHE A 113 -9.52 -0.84 -6.51
CA PHE A 113 -8.23 -0.97 -5.85
C PHE A 113 -7.19 -0.11 -6.56
N GLN A 114 -6.36 0.59 -5.78
CA GLN A 114 -5.22 1.33 -6.28
C GLN A 114 -3.99 1.03 -5.42
N VAL A 115 -2.86 0.73 -6.07
CA VAL A 115 -1.57 0.52 -5.39
C VAL A 115 -1.07 1.83 -4.78
N CYS A 116 -1.29 2.93 -5.50
CA CYS A 116 -0.96 4.26 -5.07
C CYS A 116 -2.24 5.08 -4.93
N SER A 117 -2.42 5.76 -3.80
CA SER A 117 -3.55 6.65 -3.56
C SER A 117 -3.06 8.04 -3.15
N SER A 118 -3.93 9.04 -3.23
CA SER A 118 -3.64 10.38 -2.74
C SER A 118 -4.16 10.56 -1.32
N THR A 119 -3.40 11.24 -0.45
CA THR A 119 -3.86 11.66 0.88
C THR A 119 -5.07 12.62 0.84
N CYS A 120 -5.33 13.22 -0.32
CA CYS A 120 -6.49 14.05 -0.60
C CYS A 120 -7.70 13.28 -1.16
N ALA A 121 -7.68 11.94 -1.14
CA ALA A 121 -8.83 11.15 -1.56
C ALA A 121 -10.12 11.63 -0.88
N PRO A 122 -11.24 11.81 -1.63
CA PRO A 122 -12.47 12.35 -1.07
C PRO A 122 -13.02 11.48 0.06
N ARG A 123 -13.29 12.11 1.21
CA ARG A 123 -13.94 11.51 2.37
C ARG A 123 -14.98 12.46 2.92
N CYS A 124 -16.06 11.91 3.47
CA CYS A 124 -17.17 12.73 3.97
C CYS A 124 -16.77 13.59 5.16
N TYR A 125 -15.90 13.06 6.03
CA TYR A 125 -15.54 13.73 7.29
C TYR A 125 -14.03 13.76 7.51
N GLY A 126 -13.61 14.69 8.37
CA GLY A 126 -12.22 14.87 8.79
C GLY A 126 -11.46 15.94 7.99
N PRO A 127 -10.25 16.30 8.45
CA PRO A 127 -9.48 17.40 7.89
C PRO A 127 -8.94 17.03 6.51
N LYS A 128 -9.13 17.91 5.53
CA LYS A 128 -8.46 17.79 4.23
C LYS A 128 -7.01 18.27 4.37
N PRO A 129 -6.00 17.51 3.93
CA PRO A 129 -4.62 17.98 3.97
C PRO A 129 -4.46 19.20 3.06
N ASP A 130 -3.69 20.19 3.50
CA ASP A 130 -3.36 21.37 2.67
C ASP A 130 -2.53 21.00 1.45
N ARG A 131 -1.75 19.92 1.56
CA ARG A 131 -0.91 19.38 0.48
C ARG A 131 -1.23 17.91 0.25
N CYS A 132 -1.48 17.58 -1.00
CA CYS A 132 -1.71 16.21 -1.44
C CYS A 132 -0.39 15.50 -1.67
N GLU A 133 -0.28 14.28 -1.16
CA GLU A 133 0.85 13.38 -1.37
C GLU A 133 0.34 12.08 -1.96
N THR A 134 1.14 11.46 -2.83
CA THR A 134 0.85 10.13 -3.37
C THR A 134 1.57 9.10 -2.50
N GLN A 135 0.81 8.17 -1.93
CA GLN A 135 1.31 7.07 -1.10
C GLN A 135 1.16 5.75 -1.85
N CYS A 136 2.27 5.04 -2.02
CA CYS A 136 2.34 3.76 -2.74
C CYS A 136 2.81 2.63 -1.80
N HIS A 137 2.07 2.41 -0.71
CA HIS A 137 2.36 1.35 0.26
C HIS A 137 1.70 0.04 -0.17
N ASP A 138 0.87 -0.56 0.69
CA ASP A 138 0.20 -1.84 0.40
C ASP A 138 -0.98 -1.67 -0.59
N GLY A 139 -1.37 -0.43 -0.88
CA GLY A 139 -2.53 -0.07 -1.68
C GLY A 139 -3.83 -0.07 -0.87
N GLU A 140 -4.88 0.51 -1.44
CA GLU A 140 -6.20 0.60 -0.80
C GLU A 140 -7.33 0.64 -1.82
N CYS A 141 -8.56 0.52 -1.33
CA CYS A 141 -9.74 0.82 -2.13
C CYS A 141 -9.98 2.34 -2.16
N VAL A 142 -10.07 2.89 -3.36
CA VAL A 142 -10.28 4.32 -3.61
C VAL A 142 -11.63 4.50 -4.29
N CYS A 143 -12.46 5.39 -3.74
CA CYS A 143 -13.77 5.72 -4.30
C CYS A 143 -13.64 6.34 -5.70
N TRP A 144 -14.60 6.05 -6.56
CA TRP A 144 -14.67 6.66 -7.89
C TRP A 144 -14.89 8.18 -7.79
N HIS A 145 -14.58 8.88 -8.88
CA HIS A 145 -14.86 10.30 -8.98
C HIS A 145 -16.34 10.62 -8.70
N GLY A 146 -16.60 11.64 -7.87
CA GLY A 146 -17.95 12.00 -7.41
C GLY A 146 -18.45 11.23 -6.17
N PHE A 147 -17.69 10.24 -5.69
CA PHE A 147 -17.95 9.53 -4.45
C PHE A 147 -16.93 9.90 -3.36
N ALA A 148 -17.34 9.75 -2.11
CA ALA A 148 -16.55 10.02 -0.92
C ALA A 148 -16.54 8.79 0.00
N LYS A 149 -15.37 8.52 0.59
CA LYS A 149 -15.18 7.48 1.61
C LYS A 149 -15.94 7.85 2.89
N GLN A 150 -16.71 6.92 3.42
CA GLN A 150 -17.41 7.01 4.70
C GLN A 150 -17.30 5.65 5.42
N PHE A 151 -17.22 5.66 6.75
CA PHE A 151 -17.32 4.45 7.56
C PHE A 151 -18.74 4.35 8.13
N ARG A 152 -19.42 3.22 7.91
CA ARG A 152 -20.74 2.92 8.52
C ARG A 152 -20.70 1.55 9.15
N LYS A 153 -21.07 1.43 10.43
CA LYS A 153 -21.07 0.17 11.19
C LYS A 153 -19.73 -0.60 11.06
N GLY A 154 -18.61 0.13 11.12
CA GLY A 154 -17.27 -0.45 10.99
C GLY A 154 -16.90 -0.94 9.59
N GLN A 155 -17.65 -0.59 8.54
CA GLN A 155 -17.32 -0.91 7.15
C GLN A 155 -17.07 0.35 6.33
N GLU A 156 -16.04 0.31 5.50
CA GLU A 156 -15.78 1.35 4.51
C GLU A 156 -16.79 1.25 3.36
N ILE A 157 -17.43 2.37 3.04
CA ILE A 157 -18.34 2.52 1.90
C ILE A 157 -18.00 3.79 1.11
N CYS A 158 -18.36 3.79 -0.17
CA CYS A 158 -18.31 4.97 -1.02
C CYS A 158 -19.71 5.47 -1.28
N VAL A 159 -20.00 6.70 -0.84
CA VAL A 159 -21.29 7.37 -1.06
C VAL A 159 -21.11 8.57 -1.99
N PRO A 160 -22.11 8.95 -2.81
CA PRO A 160 -22.01 10.18 -3.59
C PRO A 160 -21.71 11.38 -2.70
N TRP A 161 -20.84 12.30 -3.12
CA TRP A 161 -20.37 13.42 -2.30
C TRP A 161 -21.50 14.23 -1.65
N HIS A 162 -22.60 14.46 -2.37
CA HIS A 162 -23.78 15.18 -1.88
C HIS A 162 -24.56 14.46 -0.77
N ARG A 163 -24.27 13.17 -0.51
CA ARG A 163 -24.93 12.34 0.51
C ARG A 163 -24.10 12.19 1.79
N CYS A 164 -23.04 12.97 1.95
CA CYS A 164 -22.22 12.95 3.16
C CYS A 164 -22.95 13.43 4.45
N ASN A 165 -24.28 13.51 4.47
CA ASN A 165 -25.08 14.04 5.57
C ASN A 165 -26.03 13.06 6.26
N ASP A 166 -25.94 11.76 5.98
CA ASP A 166 -26.73 10.77 6.73
C ASP A 166 -25.82 10.04 7.75
N GLN A 167 -25.87 10.56 8.98
CA GLN A 167 -25.46 9.96 10.27
C GLN A 167 -24.00 9.47 10.38
N ALA A 168 -23.16 10.31 10.98
CA ALA A 168 -22.05 9.85 11.81
C ALA A 168 -22.60 9.66 13.23
N GLU A 169 -22.91 8.41 13.58
CA GLU A 169 -23.19 7.95 14.94
C GLU A 169 -22.09 6.98 15.34
#